data_AF-A0A8T1PUX3-F1
#
_entry.id   AF-A0A8T1PUX3-F1
#
_cell.length_a   1.000
_cell.length_b   1.000
_cell.length_c   1.000
_cell.angle_alpha   90.00
_cell.angle_beta   90.00
_cell.angle_gamma   90.00
#
_symmetry.space_group_name_H-M   'P 1'
#
loop_
_entity.id
_entity.type
_entity.pdbx_description
1 polymer ?
#
loop_
_entity_poly.entity_id
_entity_poly.type
_entity_poly.pdbx_seq_one_letter_code
_entity_poly.pdbx_strand_id
1 'polypeptide(L)'
;MLIKEKKPEVVFLMETKLSYTKANRISKRFSFQGCVVVDIVGRRGGLMLMWKEENLLELINYSQHHINVRVSDELGSNRWLLSCFYGHPVSSLRSKTWSLLSSFKPEVGGWGVIGDFNEVLYSDEKEGGNPRSEYLMRKFKEVMEEESLCDLGWAGNKFTWNNCHGD
;
A
#
# COMPACT_ATOMS: atom_id res chain seq x y z
N MET A 1 7.95 0.69 20.51
CA MET A 1 8.04 0.18 19.11
C MET A 1 6.64 0.05 18.57
N LEU A 2 6.32 0.74 17.48
CA LEU A 2 4.96 1.08 17.05
C LEU A 2 4.00 -0.13 16.93
N ILE A 3 4.45 -1.24 16.33
CA ILE A 3 3.62 -2.44 16.15
C ILE A 3 3.11 -3.01 17.50
N LYS A 4 3.94 -2.98 18.55
CA LYS A 4 3.53 -3.46 19.88
C LYS A 4 2.50 -2.55 20.56
N GLU A 5 2.58 -1.26 20.26
CA GLU A 5 1.69 -0.25 20.84
C GLU A 5 0.33 -0.24 20.13
N LYS A 6 0.34 -0.17 18.79
CA LYS A 6 -0.88 -0.11 17.97
C LYS A 6 -1.55 -1.46 17.76
N LYS A 7 -0.81 -2.56 17.97
CA LYS A 7 -1.28 -3.95 17.85
C LYS A 7 -2.08 -4.23 16.56
N PRO A 8 -1.61 -3.81 15.38
CA PRO A 8 -2.37 -3.94 14.13
C PRO A 8 -2.62 -5.42 13.78
N GLU A 9 -3.76 -5.68 13.15
CA GLU A 9 -4.12 -7.01 12.62
C GLU A 9 -3.41 -7.34 11.31
N VAL A 10 -3.22 -6.32 10.47
CA VAL A 10 -2.52 -6.40 9.18
C VAL A 10 -1.49 -5.28 9.11
N VAL A 11 -0.29 -5.61 8.64
CA VAL A 11 0.78 -4.63 8.41
C VAL A 11 1.36 -4.82 7.02
N PHE A 12 1.31 -3.75 6.23
CA PHE A 12 1.99 -3.66 4.95
C PHE A 12 3.24 -2.79 5.10
N LEU A 13 4.37 -3.29 4.60
CA LEU A 13 5.65 -2.61 4.58
C LEU A 13 6.19 -2.58 3.14
N MET A 14 6.76 -1.44 2.78
CA MET A 14 7.36 -1.17 1.47
C MET A 14 8.85 -0.88 1.65
N GLU A 15 9.63 -1.06 0.57
CA GLU A 15 11.09 -0.90 0.55
C GLU A 15 11.85 -1.68 1.64
N THR A 16 11.38 -2.88 1.97
CA THR A 16 11.90 -3.62 3.13
C THR A 16 13.38 -3.95 2.99
N LYS A 17 13.87 -4.17 1.76
CA LYS A 17 15.25 -4.63 1.49
C LYS A 17 15.61 -5.90 2.25
N LEU A 18 14.60 -6.70 2.58
CA LEU A 18 14.74 -7.96 3.30
C LEU A 18 14.71 -9.13 2.33
N SER A 19 15.44 -10.19 2.66
CA SER A 19 15.19 -11.52 2.11
C SER A 19 14.02 -12.17 2.84
N TYR A 20 13.35 -13.12 2.19
CA TYR A 20 12.30 -13.94 2.79
C TYR A 20 12.65 -14.47 4.20
N THR A 21 13.85 -15.04 4.39
CA THR A 21 14.27 -15.59 5.69
C THR A 21 14.27 -14.55 6.81
N LYS A 22 14.74 -13.33 6.52
CA LYS A 22 14.76 -12.23 7.50
C LYS A 22 13.36 -11.72 7.79
N ALA A 23 12.55 -11.54 6.73
CA ALA A 23 11.17 -11.10 6.85
C ALA A 23 10.32 -12.07 7.67
N ASN A 24 10.43 -13.39 7.42
CA ASN A 24 9.73 -14.41 8.20
C ASN A 24 10.14 -14.39 9.68
N ARG A 25 11.43 -14.20 9.99
CA ARG A 25 11.91 -14.05 11.37
C ARG A 25 11.30 -12.82 12.06
N ILE A 26 11.13 -11.71 11.33
CA ILE A 26 10.50 -10.50 11.85
C ILE A 26 9.01 -10.72 12.10
N SER A 27 8.29 -11.34 11.16
CA SER A 27 6.88 -11.68 11.30
C SER A 27 6.63 -12.48 12.59
N LYS A 28 7.38 -13.56 12.78
CA LYS A 28 7.31 -14.42 13.98
C LYS A 28 7.64 -13.67 15.28
N ARG A 29 8.59 -12.74 15.25
CA ARG A 29 8.96 -11.92 16.42
C ARG A 29 7.80 -11.05 16.93
N PHE A 30 6.87 -10.70 16.05
CA PHE A 30 5.68 -9.91 16.38
C PHE A 30 4.40 -10.74 16.45
N SER A 31 4.52 -12.07 16.51
CA SER A 31 3.40 -12.99 16.66
C SER A 31 2.36 -12.90 15.53
N PHE A 32 2.79 -12.53 14.33
CA PHE A 32 1.98 -12.68 13.12
C PHE A 32 2.01 -14.15 12.67
N GLN A 33 0.84 -14.73 12.39
CA GLN A 33 0.74 -16.12 11.94
C GLN A 33 1.08 -16.26 10.45
N GLY A 34 0.80 -15.24 9.63
CA GLY A 34 1.05 -15.27 8.20
C GLY A 34 1.87 -14.09 7.68
N CYS A 35 2.62 -14.32 6.60
CA CYS A 35 3.24 -13.25 5.82
C CYS A 35 3.46 -13.61 4.35
N VAL A 36 3.36 -12.59 3.49
CA VAL A 36 3.81 -12.60 2.10
C VAL A 36 4.99 -11.66 1.98
N VAL A 37 6.02 -12.09 1.25
CA VAL A 37 7.23 -11.30 1.01
C VAL A 37 7.51 -11.31 -0.48
N VAL A 38 7.66 -10.11 -1.05
CA VAL A 38 8.15 -9.92 -2.41
C VAL A 38 9.61 -9.51 -2.31
N ASP A 39 10.52 -10.33 -2.82
CA ASP A 39 11.95 -10.09 -2.74
C ASP A 39 12.38 -8.87 -3.56
N ILE A 40 13.51 -8.28 -3.17
CA ILE A 40 14.16 -7.19 -3.90
C ILE A 40 14.63 -7.61 -5.29
N VAL A 41 14.59 -6.67 -6.23
CA VAL A 41 15.27 -6.81 -7.53
C VAL A 41 16.52 -5.93 -7.50
N GLY A 42 17.69 -6.58 -7.45
CA GLY A 42 18.97 -5.90 -7.29
C GLY A 42 19.09 -5.19 -5.93
N ARG A 43 18.90 -3.87 -5.91
CA ARG A 43 18.96 -3.03 -4.69
C ARG A 43 17.67 -2.26 -4.41
N ARG A 44 16.59 -2.54 -5.14
CA ARG A 44 15.34 -1.77 -5.12
C ARG A 44 14.15 -2.65 -4.76
N GLY A 45 13.12 -2.03 -4.20
CA GLY A 45 11.85 -2.67 -3.87
C GLY A 45 11.91 -3.46 -2.56
N GLY A 46 11.16 -4.56 -2.54
CA GLY A 46 10.91 -5.35 -1.34
C GLY A 46 9.58 -4.96 -0.73
N LEU A 47 8.60 -5.86 -0.78
CA LEU A 47 7.29 -5.69 -0.14
C LEU A 47 7.10 -6.77 0.90
N MET A 48 6.40 -6.43 1.98
CA MET A 48 6.02 -7.41 2.99
C MET A 48 4.61 -7.10 3.50
N LEU A 49 3.75 -8.10 3.48
CA LEU A 49 2.45 -8.06 4.12
C LEU A 49 2.44 -9.13 5.21
N MET A 50 2.07 -8.78 6.44
CA MET A 50 1.97 -9.72 7.56
C MET A 50 0.66 -9.52 8.31
N TRP A 51 0.11 -10.62 8.84
CA TRP A 51 -1.21 -10.62 9.46
C TRP A 51 -1.31 -11.62 10.61
N LYS A 52 -2.18 -11.31 11.58
CA LYS A 52 -2.20 -12.05 12.85
C LYS A 52 -2.91 -13.38 12.78
N GLU A 53 -4.05 -13.47 12.11
CA GLU A 53 -4.87 -14.69 12.08
C GLU A 53 -4.71 -15.43 10.76
N GLU A 54 -4.37 -16.73 10.78
CA GLU A 54 -4.01 -17.52 9.59
C GLU A 54 -5.02 -17.39 8.44
N ASN A 55 -6.32 -17.35 8.74
CA ASN A 55 -7.42 -17.30 7.76
C ASN A 55 -7.91 -15.89 7.40
N LEU A 56 -7.28 -14.83 7.93
CA LEU A 56 -7.71 -13.45 7.68
C LEU A 56 -7.52 -13.04 6.21
N LEU A 57 -6.40 -13.44 5.61
CA LEU A 57 -5.98 -13.00 4.28
C LEU A 57 -5.73 -14.20 3.35
N GLU A 58 -6.28 -14.12 2.15
CA GLU A 58 -6.00 -15.03 1.04
C GLU A 58 -5.24 -14.25 -0.05
N LEU A 59 -4.04 -14.70 -0.39
CA LEU A 59 -3.24 -14.09 -1.46
C LEU A 59 -3.88 -14.36 -2.83
N ILE A 60 -4.17 -13.30 -3.58
CA ILE A 60 -4.69 -13.40 -4.95
C ILE A 60 -3.54 -13.36 -5.95
N ASN A 61 -2.76 -12.28 -5.92
CA ASN A 61 -1.60 -12.09 -6.76
C ASN A 61 -0.67 -11.01 -6.16
N TYR A 62 0.54 -10.91 -6.70
CA TYR A 62 1.50 -9.89 -6.31
C TYR A 62 2.45 -9.55 -7.47
N SER A 63 3.12 -8.42 -7.35
CA SER A 63 4.25 -8.04 -8.19
C SER A 63 5.27 -7.24 -7.36
N GLN A 64 6.30 -6.70 -8.02
CA GLN A 64 7.23 -5.75 -7.39
C GLN A 64 6.56 -4.44 -6.92
N HIS A 65 5.33 -4.17 -7.36
CA HIS A 65 4.62 -2.93 -7.11
C HIS A 65 3.32 -3.10 -6.32
N HIS A 66 2.91 -4.33 -6.03
CA HIS A 66 1.67 -4.56 -5.29
C HIS A 66 1.62 -5.93 -4.64
N ILE A 67 0.77 -6.05 -3.61
CA ILE A 67 0.26 -7.32 -3.08
C ILE A 67 -1.27 -7.18 -3.02
N ASN A 68 -1.98 -8.08 -3.68
CA ASN A 68 -3.44 -8.08 -3.69
C ASN A 68 -3.96 -9.29 -2.90
N VAL A 69 -4.81 -9.05 -1.92
CA VAL A 69 -5.35 -10.09 -1.03
C VAL A 69 -6.85 -9.96 -0.88
N ARG A 70 -7.52 -11.09 -0.69
CA ARG A 70 -8.91 -11.13 -0.23
C ARG A 70 -8.91 -11.18 1.29
N VAL A 71 -9.63 -10.26 1.90
CA VAL A 71 -9.84 -10.22 3.35
C VAL A 71 -11.16 -10.91 3.65
N SER A 72 -11.16 -11.81 4.63
CA SER A 72 -12.37 -12.49 5.11
C SER A 72 -12.65 -12.13 6.56
N ASP A 73 -13.92 -12.03 6.94
CA ASP A 73 -14.30 -12.02 8.35
C ASP A 73 -14.10 -13.39 9.01
N GLU A 74 -14.20 -13.47 10.34
CA GLU A 74 -14.02 -14.71 11.11
C GLU A 74 -14.99 -15.83 10.67
N LEU A 75 -16.16 -15.45 10.15
CA LEU A 75 -17.19 -16.38 9.67
C LEU A 75 -17.02 -16.74 8.18
N GLY A 76 -16.08 -16.11 7.47
CA GLY A 76 -15.84 -16.27 6.03
C GLY A 76 -16.98 -15.79 5.12
N SER A 77 -17.98 -15.13 5.69
CA SER A 77 -19.25 -14.73 5.05
C SER A 77 -19.15 -13.41 4.30
N ASN A 78 -18.35 -12.48 4.81
CA ASN A 78 -18.03 -11.23 4.13
C ASN A 78 -16.61 -11.29 3.60
N ARG A 79 -16.46 -10.99 2.30
CA ARG A 79 -15.17 -10.91 1.64
C ARG A 79 -15.05 -9.58 0.91
N TRP A 80 -13.90 -8.95 1.07
CA TRP A 80 -13.57 -7.69 0.41
C TRP A 80 -12.12 -7.72 -0.05
N LEU A 81 -11.77 -6.84 -0.98
CA LEU A 81 -10.45 -6.80 -1.58
C LEU A 81 -9.56 -5.78 -0.87
N LEU A 82 -8.34 -6.17 -0.50
CA LEU A 82 -7.31 -5.24 -0.04
C LEU A 82 -6.13 -5.25 -1.02
N SER A 83 -5.90 -4.12 -1.67
CA SER A 83 -4.76 -3.92 -2.56
C SER A 83 -3.71 -3.05 -1.91
N CYS A 84 -2.55 -3.64 -1.60
CA CYS A 84 -1.40 -2.95 -1.03
C CYS A 84 -0.46 -2.51 -2.16
N PHE A 85 -0.33 -1.21 -2.40
CA PHE A 85 0.39 -0.66 -3.55
C PHE A 85 1.70 0.04 -3.17
N TYR A 86 2.68 -0.11 -4.04
CA TYR A 86 3.90 0.69 -4.06
C TYR A 86 4.07 1.26 -5.47
N GLY A 87 3.55 2.48 -5.63
CA GLY A 87 3.50 3.23 -6.88
C GLY A 87 4.88 3.51 -7.45
N HIS A 88 4.94 3.60 -8.78
CA HIS A 88 6.23 3.68 -9.46
C HIS A 88 6.94 5.01 -9.12
N PRO A 89 8.23 4.98 -8.70
CA PRO A 89 8.95 6.19 -8.28
C PRO A 89 9.17 7.17 -9.45
N VAL A 90 9.27 6.64 -10.67
CA VAL A 90 9.37 7.43 -11.91
C VAL A 90 7.98 7.84 -12.38
N SER A 91 7.73 9.16 -12.43
CA SER A 91 6.42 9.75 -12.78
C SER A 91 5.88 9.32 -14.14
N SER A 92 6.74 9.17 -15.14
CA SER A 92 6.33 8.73 -16.50
C SER A 92 5.75 7.32 -16.55
N LEU A 93 5.97 6.51 -15.52
CA LEU A 93 5.47 5.15 -15.42
C LEU A 93 4.25 5.04 -14.48
N ARG A 94 3.78 6.13 -13.88
CA ARG A 94 2.59 6.14 -13.00
C ARG A 94 1.30 5.77 -13.72
N SER A 95 1.20 6.04 -15.02
CA SER A 95 0.08 5.54 -15.83
C SER A 95 -0.06 4.02 -15.74
N LYS A 96 1.05 3.27 -15.64
CA LYS A 96 1.02 1.82 -15.42
C LYS A 96 0.50 1.45 -14.03
N THR A 97 0.84 2.24 -13.01
CA THR A 97 0.28 2.07 -11.65
C THR A 97 -1.23 2.27 -11.66
N TRP A 98 -1.73 3.28 -12.38
CA TRP A 98 -3.16 3.54 -12.51
C TRP A 98 -3.90 2.46 -13.29
N SER A 99 -3.38 2.04 -14.44
CA SER A 99 -3.98 0.92 -15.19
C SER A 99 -4.01 -0.38 -14.37
N LEU A 100 -2.98 -0.61 -13.55
CA LEU A 100 -2.94 -1.75 -12.65
C LEU A 100 -3.99 -1.64 -11.54
N LEU A 101 -4.15 -0.45 -10.95
CA LEU A 101 -5.18 -0.16 -9.95
C LEU A 101 -6.58 -0.44 -10.50
N SER A 102 -6.90 0.12 -11.67
CA SER A 102 -8.18 -0.13 -12.36
C SER A 102 -8.42 -1.60 -12.66
N SER A 103 -7.37 -2.37 -12.97
CA SER A 103 -7.51 -3.81 -13.23
C SER A 103 -7.89 -4.65 -12.00
N PHE A 104 -7.79 -4.08 -10.79
CA PHE A 104 -8.11 -4.78 -9.55
C PHE A 104 -9.48 -4.46 -8.98
N LYS A 105 -10.23 -3.50 -9.56
CA LYS A 105 -11.56 -3.17 -9.07
C LYS A 105 -12.43 -4.42 -9.02
N PRO A 106 -12.94 -4.81 -7.84
CA PRO A 106 -13.79 -5.97 -7.73
C PRO A 106 -15.18 -5.66 -8.31
N GLU A 107 -15.81 -6.64 -8.95
CA GLU A 107 -17.20 -6.53 -9.43
C GLU A 107 -18.20 -6.45 -8.27
N VAL A 108 -17.88 -7.11 -7.14
CA VAL A 108 -18.75 -7.22 -5.96
C VAL A 108 -17.90 -7.11 -4.69
N GLY A 109 -18.46 -6.47 -3.66
CA GLY A 109 -17.86 -6.35 -2.33
C GLY A 109 -17.10 -5.04 -2.12
N GLY A 110 -16.54 -4.88 -0.93
CA GLY A 110 -15.72 -3.71 -0.60
C GLY A 110 -14.33 -3.79 -1.25
N TRP A 111 -13.71 -2.63 -1.42
CA TRP A 111 -12.32 -2.52 -1.87
C TRP A 111 -11.58 -1.47 -1.05
N GLY A 112 -10.50 -1.89 -0.40
CA GLY A 112 -9.55 -1.01 0.25
C GLY A 112 -8.25 -0.97 -0.53
N VAL A 113 -7.70 0.22 -0.69
CA VAL A 113 -6.40 0.44 -1.32
C VAL A 113 -5.52 1.19 -0.34
N ILE A 114 -4.33 0.64 -0.05
CA ILE A 114 -3.36 1.27 0.87
C ILE A 114 -1.98 1.25 0.25
N GLY A 115 -1.11 2.14 0.70
CA GLY A 115 0.31 2.11 0.37
C GLY A 115 0.86 3.48 0.01
N ASP A 116 1.94 3.48 -0.77
CA ASP A 116 2.60 4.69 -1.24
C ASP A 116 2.35 4.85 -2.74
N PHE A 117 1.53 5.83 -3.12
CA PHE A 117 1.21 6.12 -4.51
C PHE A 117 2.27 6.98 -5.21
N ASN A 118 3.24 7.54 -4.46
CA ASN A 118 4.21 8.52 -4.92
C ASN A 118 3.59 9.78 -5.56
N GLU A 119 2.30 10.04 -5.37
CA GLU A 119 1.54 11.15 -5.93
C GLU A 119 0.63 11.75 -4.85
N VAL A 120 0.27 13.03 -5.03
CA VAL A 120 -0.68 13.75 -4.18
C VAL A 120 -1.95 14.06 -4.96
N LEU A 121 -3.09 14.12 -4.27
CA LEU A 121 -4.36 14.53 -4.86
C LEU A 121 -4.47 16.04 -4.91
N TYR A 122 -3.99 16.75 -3.88
CA TYR A 122 -4.12 18.19 -3.79
C TYR A 122 -2.78 18.87 -3.55
N SER A 123 -2.66 20.13 -3.99
CA SER A 123 -1.43 20.90 -3.85
C SER A 123 -1.06 21.16 -2.38
N ASP A 124 -2.05 21.25 -1.49
CA ASP A 124 -1.88 21.46 -0.05
C ASP A 124 -1.45 20.20 0.72
N GLU A 125 -1.35 19.05 0.04
CA GLU A 125 -0.70 17.83 0.57
C GLU A 125 0.81 17.84 0.36
N LYS A 126 1.34 18.92 -0.23
CA LYS A 126 2.77 19.18 -0.35
C LYS A 126 3.13 20.55 0.21
N GLU A 127 4.12 20.55 1.10
CA GLU A 127 4.77 21.76 1.58
C GLU A 127 6.18 21.90 0.97
N GLY A 128 6.56 23.14 0.63
CA GLY A 128 7.88 23.51 0.11
C GLY A 128 8.26 22.92 -1.26
N GLY A 129 9.42 23.35 -1.78
CA GLY A 129 9.95 22.92 -3.07
C GLY A 129 9.08 23.29 -4.28
N ASN A 130 9.34 22.66 -5.43
CA ASN A 130 8.56 22.93 -6.64
C ASN A 130 7.13 22.37 -6.52
N PRO A 131 6.11 23.10 -7.00
CA PRO A 131 4.74 22.60 -7.10
C PRO A 131 4.68 21.27 -7.85
N ARG A 132 3.79 20.37 -7.42
CA ARG A 132 3.48 19.17 -8.19
C ARG A 132 2.72 19.54 -9.47
N SER A 133 2.94 18.76 -10.52
CA SER A 133 2.28 18.98 -11.81
C SER A 133 0.78 18.77 -11.67
N GLU A 134 0.00 19.81 -11.96
CA GLU A 134 -1.48 19.74 -11.96
C GLU A 134 -2.00 18.65 -12.89
N TYR A 135 -1.31 18.41 -14.01
CA TYR A 135 -1.63 17.32 -14.93
C TYR A 135 -1.55 15.95 -14.26
N LEU A 136 -0.51 15.69 -13.47
CA LEU A 136 -0.34 14.42 -12.77
C LEU A 136 -1.34 14.25 -11.63
N MET A 137 -1.58 15.31 -10.85
CA MET A 137 -2.61 15.31 -9.79
C MET A 137 -4.00 15.06 -10.38
N ARG A 138 -4.34 15.71 -11.50
CA ARG A 138 -5.61 15.49 -12.20
C ARG A 138 -5.74 14.04 -12.68
N LYS A 139 -4.69 13.46 -13.25
CA LYS A 139 -4.69 12.06 -13.66
C LYS A 139 -4.95 11.11 -12.50
N PHE A 140 -4.41 11.41 -11.31
CA PHE A 140 -4.69 10.61 -10.13
C PHE A 140 -6.14 10.78 -9.65
N LYS A 141 -6.69 12.01 -9.67
CA LYS A 141 -8.12 12.25 -9.36
C LYS A 141 -9.07 11.54 -10.32
N GLU A 142 -8.81 11.61 -11.62
CA GLU A 142 -9.60 10.91 -12.65
C GLU A 142 -9.71 9.41 -12.32
N VAL A 143 -8.61 8.78 -11.92
CA VAL A 143 -8.59 7.36 -11.54
C VAL A 143 -9.39 7.11 -10.25
N MET A 144 -9.26 7.97 -9.24
CA MET A 144 -10.07 7.84 -8.01
C MET A 144 -11.56 7.92 -8.31
N GLU A 145 -11.97 8.84 -9.18
CA GLU A 145 -13.37 9.01 -9.61
C GLU A 145 -13.88 7.83 -10.44
N GLU A 146 -13.13 7.41 -11.47
CA GLU A 146 -13.45 6.25 -12.34
C GLU A 146 -13.59 4.96 -11.53
N GLU A 147 -12.69 4.75 -10.59
CA GLU A 147 -12.70 3.58 -9.72
C GLU A 147 -13.68 3.70 -8.55
N SER A 148 -14.29 4.87 -8.35
CA SER A 148 -15.17 5.17 -7.21
C SER A 148 -14.48 4.98 -5.85
N LEU A 149 -13.18 5.29 -5.80
CA LEU A 149 -12.37 5.29 -4.60
C LEU A 149 -12.56 6.61 -3.86
N CYS A 150 -12.59 6.53 -2.53
CA CYS A 150 -12.68 7.68 -1.65
C CYS A 150 -11.48 7.66 -0.69
N ASP A 151 -10.90 8.83 -0.45
CA ASP A 151 -9.89 8.98 0.60
C ASP A 151 -10.58 8.90 1.98
N LEU A 152 -10.08 8.02 2.85
CA LEU A 152 -10.58 7.84 4.21
C LEU A 152 -10.13 8.95 5.16
N GLY A 153 -9.24 9.84 4.71
CA GLY A 153 -8.67 10.92 5.49
C GLY A 153 -7.52 10.45 6.39
N TRP A 154 -7.11 11.31 7.33
CA TRP A 154 -6.02 11.05 8.24
C TRP A 154 -6.41 11.33 9.70
N ALA A 155 -5.64 10.76 10.64
CA ALA A 155 -5.60 11.18 12.04
C ALA A 155 -4.14 11.44 12.45
N GLY A 156 -3.83 12.65 12.95
CA GLY A 156 -2.48 13.06 13.31
C GLY A 156 -1.79 13.97 12.28
N ASN A 157 -0.56 13.65 11.90
CA ASN A 157 0.21 14.46 10.96
C ASN A 157 -0.33 14.27 9.52
N LYS A 158 -0.59 15.37 8.83
CA LYS A 158 -1.09 15.38 7.44
C LYS A 158 -0.05 14.83 6.45
N PHE A 159 1.23 15.06 6.70
CA PHE A 159 2.29 14.68 5.76
C PHE A 159 2.89 13.31 6.09
N THR A 160 3.08 12.48 5.06
CA THR A 160 3.57 11.10 5.18
C THR A 160 5.05 10.95 4.84
N TRP A 161 5.68 11.99 4.29
CA TRP A 161 7.09 11.95 3.85
C TRP A 161 7.75 13.33 3.90
N ASN A 162 9.05 13.37 4.21
CA ASN A 162 9.87 14.58 4.16
C ASN A 162 11.21 14.35 3.43
N ASN A 163 11.74 15.42 2.85
CA ASN A 163 13.02 15.40 2.14
C ASN A 163 14.23 15.51 3.08
N CYS A 164 14.03 15.69 4.39
CA CYS A 164 15.07 16.03 5.37
C CYS A 164 16.04 17.14 4.92
N HIS A 165 15.63 18.02 4.00
CA HIS A 165 16.37 19.25 3.75
C HIS A 165 16.00 20.16 4.91
N GLY A 166 16.97 20.43 5.78
CA GLY A 166 16.76 21.27 6.95
C GLY A 166 16.20 22.64 6.56
N ASP A 167 15.34 23.16 7.42
CA ASP A 167 14.94 24.58 7.39
C ASP A 167 16.16 25.50 7.56
#